data_AF-A0A1V5ULH5-F1
#
_entry.id   AF-A0A1V5ULH5-F1
#
_cell.length_a   1.000
_cell.length_b   1.000
_cell.length_c   1.000
_cell.angle_alpha   90.00
_cell.angle_beta   90.00
_cell.angle_gamma   90.00
#
_symmetry.space_group_name_H-M   'P 1'
#
loop_
_entity.id
_entity.type
_entity.pdbx_description
1 polymer ?
#
loop_
_entity_poly.entity_id
_entity_poly.type
_entity_poly.pdbx_seq_one_letter_code
_entity_poly.pdbx_strand_id
1 'polypeptide(L)'
;MSIFKLEDSIEYRQIRSIYRIIENSFNSGDNGFFAQASRSFNMIVSQIEREIETISKTSSLANESALLYSRQELLASFINQQVLDPVCKEFSSKISKDLKHICSIANYSYAKRVLWHDYENNEEFKAFHAGTADESAEAKMARHNRKKAEDYYKNGNIENAFISFINAEEKNYGDFLSCYQLGLLCFFEKAEHESALNFFKKAAKFAQARSKKIFVQSTLFCGLIYRLIALNAMPESYPQALSTLKQAYEIDPENPSAIYGYAQGLACSPSYTAELQQTMSLMLDLVKNNNIFLLQMIYDRAFDNLLEEIDMFYNGVYNEAQNAVTEITSKIDDYLERLTSDSSYSVMPSKIAAIKAENREINASLENNKAYFQLLAMRQKAEKLNESLQSIIKEVGENKNFSDFKFFLEDISLKCSDELNNDVLKPFITAQKDFDRKIKELIQMNKIYPVLETETFLGNYKKTSLGKGDPLPSDDWRNNKIYSLVKTISGCFVFMILFTALFGYALLYYSEMALFFKITMALNVILSPLYGIVCGRIYYSFIESKRGRIMDEIKRLDEFIYLSEKKKIDLVADTKRKYIKMIVERKNVNNALAEQILDLGMEGKFEKVKTLVS
;
A
#
# COMPACT_ATOMS: atom_id res chain seq x y z
N MET A 1 -4.67 -1.30 71.20
CA MET A 1 -4.66 -1.03 69.75
C MET A 1 -4.01 -2.23 69.08
N SER A 2 -4.74 -2.98 68.25
CA SER A 2 -4.12 -4.03 67.44
C SER A 2 -3.20 -3.37 66.41
N ILE A 3 -1.93 -3.76 66.40
CA ILE A 3 -0.97 -3.30 65.40
C ILE A 3 -1.42 -3.91 64.07
N PHE A 4 -1.93 -3.08 63.17
CA PHE A 4 -2.32 -3.48 61.81
C PHE A 4 -1.16 -4.23 61.13
N LYS A 5 -1.45 -5.34 60.46
CA LYS A 5 -0.49 -6.02 59.59
C LYS A 5 -1.03 -6.06 58.17
N LEU A 6 -0.15 -5.90 57.18
CA LEU A 6 -0.54 -5.96 55.77
C LEU A 6 -1.23 -7.28 55.42
N GLU A 7 -0.76 -8.39 56.00
CA GLU A 7 -1.32 -9.73 55.77
C GLU A 7 -2.78 -9.88 56.19
N ASP A 8 -3.28 -9.02 57.08
CA ASP A 8 -4.68 -9.04 57.50
C ASP A 8 -5.60 -8.48 56.40
N SER A 9 -5.07 -7.62 55.51
CA SER A 9 -5.81 -7.04 54.40
C SER A 9 -6.01 -8.05 53.26
N ILE A 10 -7.27 -8.27 52.87
CA ILE A 10 -7.64 -9.11 51.71
C ILE A 10 -7.04 -8.53 50.41
N GLU A 11 -7.14 -7.21 50.23
CA GLU A 11 -6.60 -6.53 49.05
C GLU A 11 -5.07 -6.68 48.95
N TYR A 12 -4.36 -6.53 50.07
CA TYR A 12 -2.91 -6.73 50.07
C TYR A 12 -2.54 -8.18 49.69
N ARG A 13 -3.26 -9.18 50.25
CA ARG A 13 -3.03 -10.59 49.92
C ARG A 13 -3.27 -10.86 48.43
N GLN A 14 -4.28 -10.24 47.82
CA GLN A 14 -4.56 -10.29 46.39
C GLN A 14 -3.39 -9.71 45.57
N ILE A 15 -2.94 -8.48 45.90
CA ILE A 15 -1.81 -7.82 45.25
C ILE A 15 -0.52 -8.67 45.35
N ARG A 16 -0.28 -9.26 46.54
CA ARG A 16 0.87 -10.13 46.81
C ARG A 16 0.79 -11.47 46.07
N SER A 17 -0.40 -12.05 45.93
CA SER A 17 -0.65 -13.27 45.14
C SER A 17 -0.27 -13.05 43.67
N ILE A 18 -0.75 -11.95 43.08
CA ILE A 18 -0.40 -11.54 41.71
C ILE A 18 1.11 -11.32 41.57
N TYR A 19 1.74 -10.64 42.52
CA TYR A 19 3.20 -10.44 42.52
C TYR A 19 3.95 -11.77 42.45
N ARG A 20 3.55 -12.77 43.24
CA ARG A 20 4.16 -14.11 43.19
C ARG A 20 3.96 -14.81 41.85
N ILE A 21 2.80 -14.66 41.20
CA ILE A 21 2.56 -15.21 39.85
C ILE A 21 3.53 -14.60 38.84
N ILE A 22 3.68 -13.27 38.88
CA ILE A 22 4.61 -12.55 38.00
C ILE A 22 6.03 -13.03 38.24
N GLU A 23 6.48 -13.08 39.49
CA GLU A 23 7.85 -13.49 39.82
C GLU A 23 8.14 -14.94 39.39
N ASN A 24 7.19 -15.85 39.60
CA ASN A 24 7.31 -17.24 39.14
C ASN A 24 7.39 -17.33 37.61
N SER A 25 6.60 -16.54 36.88
CA SER A 25 6.65 -16.49 35.42
C SER A 25 8.05 -16.07 34.95
N PHE A 26 8.55 -14.96 35.48
CA PHE A 26 9.85 -14.39 35.09
C PHE A 26 11.06 -15.21 35.54
N ASN A 27 10.92 -16.07 36.57
CA ASN A 27 11.99 -16.98 37.00
C ASN A 27 11.98 -18.33 36.23
N SER A 28 10.91 -18.63 35.49
CA SER A 28 10.69 -19.94 34.85
C SER A 28 11.14 -20.04 33.38
N GLY A 29 11.74 -19.00 32.79
CA GLY A 29 12.31 -19.08 31.44
C GLY A 29 12.91 -17.78 30.89
N ASP A 30 13.57 -17.88 29.74
CA ASP A 30 14.36 -16.81 29.12
C ASP A 30 13.71 -16.20 27.86
N ASN A 31 12.39 -16.30 27.72
CA ASN A 31 11.67 -15.87 26.51
C ASN A 31 11.54 -14.32 26.34
N GLY A 32 12.28 -13.54 27.13
CA GLY A 32 12.21 -12.07 27.14
C GLY A 32 11.02 -11.50 27.93
N PHE A 33 11.09 -10.20 28.25
CA PHE A 33 10.14 -9.53 29.15
C PHE A 33 8.68 -9.65 28.71
N PHE A 34 8.38 -9.36 27.44
CA PHE A 34 6.99 -9.31 26.95
C PHE A 34 6.33 -10.69 26.91
N ALA A 35 7.09 -11.73 26.55
CA ALA A 35 6.57 -13.10 26.58
C ALA A 35 6.26 -13.55 28.02
N GLN A 36 7.13 -13.21 28.98
CA GLN A 36 6.89 -13.54 30.38
C GLN A 36 5.73 -12.75 30.98
N ALA A 37 5.58 -11.47 30.60
CA ALA A 37 4.42 -10.65 30.98
C ALA A 37 3.11 -11.20 30.40
N SER A 38 3.12 -11.68 29.16
CA SER A 38 1.96 -12.33 28.53
C SER A 38 1.60 -13.65 29.22
N ARG A 39 2.62 -14.46 29.58
CA ARG A 39 2.43 -15.69 30.36
C ARG A 39 1.86 -15.42 31.75
N SER A 40 2.40 -14.44 32.48
CA SER A 40 1.85 -14.06 33.79
C SER A 40 0.45 -13.48 33.67
N PHE A 41 0.13 -12.72 32.62
CA PHE A 41 -1.25 -12.26 32.36
C PHE A 41 -2.23 -13.44 32.25
N ASN A 42 -1.90 -14.47 31.47
CA ASN A 42 -2.74 -15.68 31.36
C ASN A 42 -2.91 -16.38 32.72
N MET A 43 -1.82 -16.53 33.48
CA MET A 43 -1.85 -17.12 34.82
C MET A 43 -2.66 -16.29 35.82
N ILE A 44 -2.59 -14.96 35.75
CA ILE A 44 -3.38 -14.05 36.59
C ILE A 44 -4.85 -14.26 36.28
N VAL A 45 -5.29 -14.17 35.02
CA VAL A 45 -6.70 -14.38 34.65
C VAL A 45 -7.20 -15.76 35.10
N SER A 46 -6.40 -16.81 34.88
CA SER A 46 -6.75 -18.17 35.32
C SER A 46 -6.83 -18.29 36.86
N GLN A 47 -6.01 -17.54 37.58
CA GLN A 47 -6.03 -17.52 39.05
C GLN A 47 -7.24 -16.75 39.57
N ILE A 48 -7.60 -15.63 38.94
CA ILE A 48 -8.78 -14.84 39.28
C ILE A 48 -10.02 -15.75 39.35
N GLU A 49 -10.24 -16.59 38.34
CA GLU A 49 -11.36 -17.54 38.30
C GLU A 49 -11.33 -18.53 39.48
N ARG A 50 -10.16 -19.09 39.80
CA ARG A 50 -9.99 -20.09 40.88
C ARG A 50 -10.10 -19.50 42.28
N GLU A 51 -9.57 -18.29 42.49
CA GLU A 51 -9.64 -17.62 43.79
C GLU A 51 -11.09 -17.26 44.13
N ILE A 52 -11.86 -16.77 43.16
CA ILE A 52 -13.29 -16.51 43.34
C ILE A 52 -14.03 -17.80 43.71
N GLU A 53 -13.76 -18.92 43.02
CA GLU A 53 -14.37 -20.22 43.32
C GLU A 53 -13.96 -20.80 44.69
N THR A 54 -12.73 -20.53 45.14
CA THR A 54 -12.21 -21.04 46.42
C THR A 54 -12.75 -20.22 47.59
N ILE A 55 -12.81 -18.88 47.44
CA ILE A 55 -13.31 -17.98 48.48
C ILE A 55 -14.83 -18.10 48.62
N SER A 56 -15.57 -18.34 47.52
CA SER A 56 -17.02 -18.58 47.57
C SER A 56 -17.41 -19.83 48.36
N LYS A 57 -16.52 -20.83 48.44
CA LYS A 57 -16.70 -22.08 49.21
C LYS A 57 -16.27 -21.96 50.68
N THR A 58 -15.49 -20.94 51.05
CA THR A 58 -14.85 -20.82 52.38
C THR A 58 -15.29 -19.61 53.19
N SER A 59 -15.97 -18.63 52.57
CA SER A 59 -16.53 -17.46 53.26
C SER A 59 -17.69 -17.84 54.19
N SER A 60 -17.55 -17.55 55.49
CA SER A 60 -18.59 -17.71 56.50
C SER A 60 -19.48 -16.48 56.69
N LEU A 61 -19.38 -15.48 55.80
CA LEU A 61 -20.12 -14.21 55.85
C LEU A 61 -20.95 -14.02 54.58
N ALA A 62 -22.28 -14.06 54.71
CA ALA A 62 -23.24 -14.07 53.59
C ALA A 62 -23.07 -12.91 52.57
N ASN A 63 -22.61 -11.73 53.03
CA ASN A 63 -22.43 -10.55 52.16
C ASN A 63 -21.16 -10.64 51.30
N GLU A 64 -20.07 -11.23 51.81
CA GLU A 64 -18.84 -11.39 51.04
C GLU A 64 -18.99 -12.46 49.96
N SER A 65 -19.74 -13.52 50.24
CA SER A 65 -20.09 -14.52 49.22
C SER A 65 -20.89 -13.92 48.06
N ALA A 66 -21.87 -13.05 48.33
CA ALA A 66 -22.70 -12.44 47.29
C ALA A 66 -21.88 -11.58 46.33
N LEU A 67 -21.02 -10.71 46.87
CA LEU A 67 -20.15 -9.83 46.06
C LEU A 67 -19.17 -10.63 45.19
N LEU A 68 -18.67 -11.75 45.70
CA LEU A 68 -17.80 -12.65 44.93
C LEU A 68 -18.55 -13.39 43.82
N TYR A 69 -19.79 -13.82 44.05
CA TYR A 69 -20.63 -14.40 43.00
C TYR A 69 -20.92 -13.38 41.88
N SER A 70 -21.26 -12.14 42.23
CA SER A 70 -21.46 -11.07 41.25
C SER A 70 -20.19 -10.80 40.44
N ARG A 71 -19.01 -10.79 41.07
CA ARG A 71 -17.72 -10.68 40.35
C ARG A 71 -17.47 -11.87 39.42
N GLN A 72 -17.81 -13.07 39.84
CA GLN A 72 -17.66 -14.28 39.03
C GLN A 72 -18.52 -14.22 37.76
N GLU A 73 -19.80 -13.88 37.93
CA GLU A 73 -20.76 -13.76 36.83
C GLU A 73 -20.33 -12.65 35.87
N LEU A 74 -19.94 -11.50 36.42
CA LEU A 74 -19.45 -10.38 35.64
C LEU A 74 -18.20 -10.79 34.85
N LEU A 75 -17.17 -11.35 35.48
CA LEU A 75 -15.94 -11.79 34.80
C LEU A 75 -16.18 -12.80 33.67
N ALA A 76 -17.09 -13.76 33.88
CA ALA A 76 -17.45 -14.76 32.87
C ALA A 76 -18.10 -14.14 31.63
N SER A 77 -18.67 -12.93 31.75
CA SER A 77 -19.17 -12.14 30.62
C SER A 77 -18.08 -11.37 29.86
N PHE A 78 -16.85 -11.24 30.39
CA PHE A 78 -15.76 -10.57 29.67
C PHE A 78 -14.88 -11.54 28.91
N ILE A 79 -14.45 -12.62 29.58
CA ILE A 79 -13.41 -13.50 29.07
C ILE A 79 -13.82 -14.95 29.22
N ASN A 80 -13.41 -15.74 28.22
CA ASN A 80 -13.48 -17.20 28.26
C ASN A 80 -12.17 -17.76 27.69
N GLN A 81 -11.94 -19.05 27.88
CA GLN A 81 -10.69 -19.70 27.47
C GLN A 81 -10.39 -19.57 25.96
N GLN A 82 -11.42 -19.46 25.10
CA GLN A 82 -11.23 -19.35 23.65
C GLN A 82 -10.64 -17.99 23.23
N VAL A 83 -10.74 -16.97 24.09
CA VAL A 83 -10.44 -15.57 23.78
C VAL A 83 -9.25 -15.06 24.56
N LEU A 84 -8.87 -15.78 25.62
CA LEU A 84 -7.72 -15.44 26.45
C LEU A 84 -6.44 -15.32 25.63
N ASP A 85 -6.14 -16.28 24.74
CA ASP A 85 -4.93 -16.26 23.92
C ASP A 85 -4.85 -15.04 22.98
N PRO A 86 -5.90 -14.70 22.19
CA PRO A 86 -5.95 -13.43 21.47
C PRO A 86 -5.72 -12.19 22.34
N VAL A 87 -6.35 -12.11 23.52
CA VAL A 87 -6.19 -10.97 24.44
C VAL A 87 -4.77 -10.90 25.01
N CYS A 88 -4.15 -12.04 25.34
CA CYS A 88 -2.75 -12.13 25.77
C CYS A 88 -1.80 -11.59 24.70
N LYS A 89 -2.08 -11.86 23.41
CA LYS A 89 -1.31 -11.35 22.27
C LYS A 89 -1.51 -9.85 22.09
N GLU A 90 -2.74 -9.37 22.19
CA GLU A 90 -3.04 -7.93 22.15
C GLU A 90 -2.32 -7.19 23.28
N PHE A 91 -2.41 -7.71 24.51
CA PHE A 91 -1.68 -7.21 25.67
C PHE A 91 -0.18 -7.12 25.39
N SER A 92 0.43 -8.22 24.93
CA SER A 92 1.86 -8.26 24.57
C SER A 92 2.22 -7.21 23.52
N SER A 93 1.37 -7.01 22.52
CA SER A 93 1.56 -5.98 21.49
C SER A 93 1.49 -4.56 22.10
N LYS A 94 0.51 -4.28 22.97
CA LYS A 94 0.37 -2.98 23.62
C LYS A 94 1.56 -2.63 24.51
N ILE A 95 2.00 -3.56 25.37
CA ILE A 95 3.15 -3.32 26.26
C ILE A 95 4.47 -3.18 25.50
N SER A 96 4.59 -3.77 24.30
CA SER A 96 5.78 -3.60 23.46
C SER A 96 5.87 -2.21 22.83
N LYS A 97 4.72 -1.52 22.67
CA LYS A 97 4.65 -0.14 22.16
C LYS A 97 4.78 0.88 23.29
N ASP A 98 4.10 0.65 24.40
CA ASP A 98 4.22 1.46 25.61
C ASP A 98 4.12 0.58 26.86
N LEU A 99 5.22 0.50 27.59
CA LEU A 99 5.33 -0.30 28.81
C LEU A 99 4.33 0.12 29.89
N LYS A 100 3.84 1.37 29.87
CA LYS A 100 2.82 1.84 30.82
C LYS A 100 1.55 0.98 30.79
N HIS A 101 1.22 0.34 29.67
CA HIS A 101 0.07 -0.55 29.57
C HIS A 101 0.15 -1.80 30.45
N ILE A 102 1.32 -2.14 31.00
CA ILE A 102 1.47 -3.32 31.88
C ILE A 102 0.61 -3.22 33.14
N CYS A 103 0.28 -1.99 33.56
CA CYS A 103 -0.53 -1.75 34.74
C CYS A 103 -2.02 -2.03 34.53
N SER A 104 -2.46 -2.45 33.33
CA SER A 104 -3.86 -2.76 33.02
C SER A 104 -4.33 -4.13 33.48
N ILE A 105 -3.43 -4.99 33.96
CA ILE A 105 -3.79 -6.25 34.62
C ILE A 105 -3.31 -6.31 36.07
N ALA A 106 -2.30 -5.51 36.43
CA ALA A 106 -1.74 -5.49 37.77
C ALA A 106 -1.01 -4.16 38.00
N ASN A 107 -1.69 -3.18 38.58
CA ASN A 107 -1.15 -1.83 38.72
C ASN A 107 0.15 -1.77 39.55
N TYR A 108 0.20 -2.50 40.66
CA TYR A 108 1.33 -2.45 41.61
C TYR A 108 2.32 -3.61 41.44
N SER A 109 1.83 -4.81 41.11
CA SER A 109 2.61 -6.04 41.23
C SER A 109 3.74 -6.19 40.20
N TYR A 110 3.72 -5.44 39.09
CA TYR A 110 4.82 -5.40 38.12
C TYR A 110 5.96 -4.43 38.47
N ALA A 111 5.81 -3.61 39.52
CA ALA A 111 6.73 -2.49 39.81
C ALA A 111 8.21 -2.86 39.78
N LYS A 112 8.59 -4.00 40.39
CA LYS A 112 9.97 -4.50 40.39
C LYS A 112 10.47 -4.81 38.98
N ARG A 113 9.67 -5.52 38.18
CA ARG A 113 10.04 -5.94 36.82
C ARG A 113 10.08 -4.77 35.85
N VAL A 114 9.16 -3.82 35.97
CA VAL A 114 9.17 -2.57 35.18
C VAL A 114 10.44 -1.78 35.44
N LEU A 115 10.83 -1.61 36.71
CA LEU A 115 12.05 -0.90 37.07
C LEU A 115 13.30 -1.55 36.44
N TRP A 116 13.43 -2.87 36.54
CA TRP A 116 14.57 -3.57 35.96
C TRP A 116 14.57 -3.52 34.43
N HIS A 117 13.40 -3.59 33.79
CA HIS A 117 13.29 -3.38 32.35
C HIS A 117 13.73 -1.96 31.94
N ASP A 118 13.36 -0.93 32.71
CA ASP A 118 13.79 0.44 32.46
C ASP A 118 15.30 0.61 32.59
N TYR A 119 15.95 -0.07 33.55
CA TYR A 119 17.41 0.01 33.69
C TYR A 119 18.15 -0.44 32.42
N GLU A 120 17.60 -1.41 31.71
CA GLU A 120 18.19 -1.98 30.50
C GLU A 120 17.81 -1.19 29.24
N ASN A 121 16.59 -0.66 29.18
CA ASN A 121 15.99 -0.18 27.93
C ASN A 121 15.60 1.31 27.92
N ASN A 122 15.72 2.02 29.06
CA ASN A 122 15.34 3.42 29.17
C ASN A 122 16.57 4.31 29.42
N GLU A 123 16.88 5.18 28.44
CA GLU A 123 18.03 6.10 28.50
C GLU A 123 17.95 7.08 29.69
N GLU A 124 16.75 7.45 30.17
CA GLU A 124 16.59 8.26 31.39
C GLU A 124 17.23 7.57 32.60
N PHE A 125 17.07 6.25 32.70
CA PHE A 125 17.56 5.46 33.82
C PHE A 125 19.05 5.13 33.72
N LYS A 126 19.64 5.19 32.53
CA LYS A 126 21.04 4.87 32.29
C LYS A 126 21.99 5.74 33.10
N ALA A 127 21.70 7.04 33.21
CA ALA A 127 22.50 7.97 34.01
C ALA A 127 22.49 7.63 35.51
N PHE A 128 21.36 7.13 36.02
CA PHE A 128 21.20 6.74 37.43
C PHE A 128 21.69 5.32 37.70
N HIS A 129 21.53 4.42 36.73
CA HIS A 129 21.88 3.01 36.85
C HIS A 129 23.37 2.77 36.62
N ALA A 130 23.95 3.31 35.54
CA ALA A 130 25.34 3.10 35.13
C ALA A 130 26.31 4.12 35.77
N GLY A 131 25.80 5.27 36.21
CA GLY A 131 26.60 6.38 36.73
C GLY A 131 27.18 7.28 35.64
N THR A 132 27.83 8.37 36.05
CA THR A 132 28.50 9.32 35.15
C THR A 132 30.00 9.33 35.42
N ALA A 133 30.80 9.83 34.46
CA ALA A 133 32.25 9.89 34.61
C ALA A 133 32.69 10.73 35.83
N ASP A 134 31.96 11.80 36.11
CA ASP A 134 32.27 12.82 37.13
C ASP A 134 31.67 12.53 38.52
N GLU A 135 31.12 11.34 38.75
CA GLU A 135 30.48 11.02 40.02
C GLU A 135 31.49 10.79 41.16
N SER A 136 31.06 11.04 42.40
CA SER A 136 31.89 10.88 43.60
C SER A 136 32.25 9.42 43.90
N ALA A 137 33.29 9.20 44.70
CA ALA A 137 33.69 7.87 45.15
C ALA A 137 32.58 7.17 45.95
N GLU A 138 31.86 7.93 46.77
CA GLU A 138 30.71 7.46 47.54
C GLU A 138 29.56 7.01 46.63
N ALA A 139 29.26 7.77 45.57
CA ALA A 139 28.24 7.41 44.58
C ALA A 139 28.61 6.13 43.81
N LYS A 140 29.90 5.95 43.47
CA LYS A 140 30.43 4.71 42.88
C LYS A 140 30.23 3.51 43.80
N MET A 141 30.60 3.65 45.07
CA MET A 141 30.44 2.58 46.07
C MET A 141 28.97 2.25 46.31
N ALA A 142 28.10 3.26 46.44
CA ALA A 142 26.67 3.07 46.58
C ALA A 142 26.07 2.31 45.39
N ARG A 143 26.44 2.68 44.16
CA ARG A 143 26.01 1.94 42.96
C ARG A 143 26.48 0.49 42.96
N HIS A 144 27.73 0.23 43.36
CA HIS A 144 28.24 -1.14 43.46
C HIS A 144 27.43 -1.97 44.47
N ASN A 145 27.15 -1.40 45.65
CA ASN A 145 26.31 -2.03 46.66
C ASN A 145 24.88 -2.26 46.16
N ARG A 146 24.29 -1.29 45.45
CA ARG A 146 22.96 -1.41 44.84
C ARG A 146 22.92 -2.56 43.83
N LYS A 147 23.92 -2.67 42.95
CA LYS A 147 23.99 -3.76 41.97
C LYS A 147 24.12 -5.13 42.64
N LYS A 148 24.95 -5.22 43.68
CA LYS A 148 25.07 -6.43 44.51
C LYS A 148 23.74 -6.78 45.20
N ALA A 149 23.02 -5.78 45.68
CA ALA A 149 21.70 -5.96 46.28
C ALA A 149 20.66 -6.46 45.27
N GLU A 150 20.67 -5.92 44.05
CA GLU A 150 19.83 -6.37 42.93
C GLU A 150 20.11 -7.84 42.60
N ASP A 151 21.37 -8.26 42.57
CA ASP A 151 21.74 -9.66 42.33
C ASP A 151 21.24 -10.58 43.46
N TYR A 152 21.36 -10.16 44.73
CA TYR A 152 20.76 -10.91 45.84
C TYR A 152 19.24 -10.97 45.73
N TYR A 153 18.59 -9.88 45.33
CA TYR A 153 17.14 -9.81 45.22
C TYR A 153 16.63 -10.74 44.10
N LYS A 154 17.29 -10.74 42.93
CA LYS A 154 16.97 -11.66 41.82
C LYS A 154 17.10 -13.12 42.22
N ASN A 155 18.09 -13.45 43.05
CA ASN A 155 18.33 -14.80 43.55
C ASN A 155 17.46 -15.21 44.76
N GLY A 156 16.51 -14.36 45.18
CA GLY A 156 15.64 -14.62 46.33
C GLY A 156 16.34 -14.53 47.69
N ASN A 157 17.56 -14.00 47.76
CA ASN A 157 18.30 -13.80 49.00
C ASN A 157 17.92 -12.46 49.66
N ILE A 158 16.70 -12.41 50.19
CA ILE A 158 16.04 -11.17 50.60
C ILE A 158 16.79 -10.41 51.70
N GLU A 159 17.32 -11.09 52.72
CA GLU A 159 18.02 -10.40 53.82
C GLU A 159 19.34 -9.78 53.36
N ASN A 160 20.12 -10.48 52.53
CA ASN A 160 21.36 -9.93 52.00
C ASN A 160 21.10 -8.80 50.99
N ALA A 161 20.01 -8.88 50.23
CA ALA A 161 19.54 -7.79 49.38
C ALA A 161 19.21 -6.55 50.22
N PHE A 162 18.41 -6.72 51.28
CA PHE A 162 18.03 -5.64 52.20
C PHE A 162 19.26 -4.95 52.81
N ILE A 163 20.18 -5.71 53.41
CA ILE A 163 21.42 -5.17 54.00
C ILE A 163 22.25 -4.42 52.94
N SER A 164 22.37 -4.98 51.74
CA SER A 164 23.17 -4.37 50.67
C SER A 164 22.54 -3.08 50.13
N PHE A 165 21.21 -2.99 50.04
CA PHE A 165 20.52 -1.75 49.68
C PHE A 165 20.63 -0.68 50.77
N ILE A 166 20.55 -1.05 52.06
CA ILE A 166 20.79 -0.11 53.18
C ILE A 166 22.21 0.46 53.10
N ASN A 167 23.20 -0.41 52.90
CA ASN A 167 24.59 0.01 52.71
C ASN A 167 24.77 0.93 51.48
N ALA A 168 23.92 0.81 50.45
CA ALA A 168 23.94 1.73 49.32
C ALA A 168 23.38 3.11 49.70
N GLU A 169 22.25 3.15 50.40
CA GLU A 169 21.60 4.39 50.87
C GLU A 169 22.46 5.15 51.88
N GLU A 170 23.14 4.46 52.79
CA GLU A 170 24.05 5.07 53.77
C GLU A 170 25.29 5.70 53.11
N LYS A 171 25.79 5.08 52.03
CA LYS A 171 26.96 5.60 51.31
C LYS A 171 26.62 6.79 50.43
N ASN A 172 25.43 6.81 49.83
CA ASN A 172 24.96 7.93 49.02
C ASN A 172 23.55 8.34 49.46
N TYR A 173 23.49 9.23 50.45
CA TYR A 173 22.24 9.77 50.94
C TYR A 173 21.53 10.55 49.82
N GLY A 174 20.42 10.02 49.32
CA GLY A 174 19.73 10.54 48.13
C GLY A 174 19.69 9.58 46.93
N ASP A 175 20.19 8.35 47.07
CA ASP A 175 19.94 7.28 46.10
C ASP A 175 18.47 6.83 46.14
N PHE A 176 17.63 7.53 45.37
CA PHE A 176 16.21 7.25 45.27
C PHE A 176 15.89 5.86 44.70
N LEU A 177 16.79 5.26 43.90
CA LEU A 177 16.59 3.93 43.34
C LEU A 177 16.76 2.84 44.41
N SER A 178 17.76 2.98 45.28
CA SER A 178 17.93 2.11 46.45
C SER A 178 16.74 2.24 47.40
N CYS A 179 16.29 3.47 47.70
CA CYS A 179 15.09 3.69 48.51
C CYS A 179 13.83 3.06 47.90
N TYR A 180 13.62 3.20 46.59
CA TYR A 180 12.45 2.62 45.92
C TYR A 180 12.47 1.08 45.99
N GLN A 181 13.62 0.46 45.72
CA GLN A 181 13.76 -1.00 45.80
C GLN A 181 13.65 -1.54 47.24
N LEU A 182 14.16 -0.81 48.24
CA LEU A 182 13.91 -1.10 49.65
C LEU A 182 12.42 -1.04 49.99
N GLY A 183 11.71 -0.03 49.49
CA GLY A 183 10.26 0.07 49.64
C GLY A 183 9.54 -1.16 49.07
N LEU A 184 9.88 -1.56 47.84
CA LEU A 184 9.31 -2.76 47.20
C LEU A 184 9.62 -4.04 47.98
N LEU A 185 10.86 -4.22 48.44
CA LEU A 185 11.27 -5.40 49.21
C LEU A 185 10.52 -5.47 50.55
N CYS A 186 10.45 -4.35 51.29
CA CYS A 186 9.69 -4.28 52.53
C CYS A 186 8.19 -4.55 52.29
N PHE A 187 7.62 -4.03 51.20
CA PHE A 187 6.21 -4.19 50.88
C PHE A 187 5.86 -5.61 50.44
N PHE A 188 6.57 -6.21 49.47
CA PHE A 188 6.21 -7.50 48.89
C PHE A 188 6.82 -8.70 49.61
N GLU A 189 8.08 -8.60 50.05
CA GLU A 189 8.81 -9.75 50.61
C GLU A 189 8.66 -9.83 52.12
N LYS A 190 8.84 -8.71 52.84
CA LYS A 190 8.78 -8.67 54.31
C LYS A 190 7.39 -8.35 54.86
N ALA A 191 6.47 -7.81 54.05
CA ALA A 191 5.13 -7.34 54.46
C ALA A 191 5.15 -6.29 55.60
N GLU A 192 6.17 -5.44 55.63
CA GLU A 192 6.39 -4.40 56.63
C GLU A 192 5.97 -3.02 56.10
N HIS A 193 4.72 -2.61 56.35
CA HIS A 193 4.18 -1.35 55.81
C HIS A 193 4.87 -0.09 56.33
N GLU A 194 5.27 -0.03 57.60
CA GLU A 194 5.93 1.16 58.16
C GLU A 194 7.30 1.40 57.49
N SER A 195 8.12 0.35 57.41
CA SER A 195 9.41 0.35 56.70
C SER A 195 9.21 0.71 55.22
N ALA A 196 8.27 0.06 54.55
CA ALA A 196 7.98 0.32 53.14
C ALA A 196 7.58 1.77 52.89
N LEU A 197 6.64 2.30 53.70
CA LEU A 197 6.16 3.68 53.60
C LEU A 197 7.28 4.69 53.81
N ASN A 198 8.16 4.47 54.78
CA ASN A 198 9.32 5.33 55.02
C ASN A 198 10.26 5.38 53.80
N PHE A 199 10.58 4.22 53.24
CA PHE A 199 11.46 4.14 52.07
C PHE A 199 10.82 4.72 50.81
N PHE A 200 9.52 4.49 50.56
CA PHE A 200 8.82 5.12 49.44
C PHE A 200 8.74 6.65 49.58
N LYS A 201 8.53 7.18 50.79
CA LYS A 201 8.60 8.63 51.02
C LYS A 201 9.98 9.21 50.73
N LYS A 202 11.04 8.53 51.17
CA LYS A 202 12.43 8.91 50.84
C LYS A 202 12.65 8.87 49.33
N ALA A 203 12.21 7.80 48.66
CA ALA A 203 12.34 7.65 47.22
C ALA A 203 11.62 8.78 46.46
N ALA A 204 10.36 9.08 46.80
CA ALA A 204 9.63 10.21 46.23
C ALA A 204 10.35 11.53 46.47
N LYS A 205 10.75 11.83 47.72
CA LYS A 205 11.46 13.06 48.07
C LYS A 205 12.73 13.27 47.23
N PHE A 206 13.53 12.22 47.09
CA PHE A 206 14.79 12.29 46.36
C PHE A 206 14.63 12.23 44.83
N ALA A 207 13.53 11.66 44.33
CA ALA A 207 13.23 11.58 42.91
C ALA A 207 12.50 12.81 42.37
N GLN A 208 11.89 13.66 43.21
CA GLN A 208 10.97 14.74 42.80
C GLN A 208 11.48 15.61 41.65
N ALA A 209 12.77 16.00 41.65
CA ALA A 209 13.37 16.82 40.60
C ALA A 209 14.23 16.03 39.60
N ARG A 210 14.33 14.70 39.76
CA ARG A 210 15.31 13.84 39.06
C ARG A 210 14.68 12.77 38.20
N SER A 211 13.57 12.18 38.64
CA SER A 211 12.81 11.22 37.86
C SER A 211 11.34 11.28 38.23
N LYS A 212 10.54 11.83 37.30
CA LYS A 212 9.09 11.89 37.41
C LYS A 212 8.49 10.49 37.61
N LYS A 213 9.05 9.47 36.92
CA LYS A 213 8.58 8.09 37.00
C LYS A 213 8.70 7.50 38.41
N ILE A 214 9.86 7.61 39.05
CA ILE A 214 10.05 7.09 40.41
C ILE A 214 9.27 7.91 41.45
N PHE A 215 9.18 9.22 41.26
CA PHE A 215 8.33 10.06 42.11
C PHE A 215 6.88 9.56 42.09
N VAL A 216 6.27 9.42 40.91
CA VAL A 216 4.87 8.99 40.76
C VAL A 216 4.67 7.60 41.35
N GLN A 217 5.52 6.64 41.00
CA GLN A 217 5.37 5.25 41.49
C GLN A 217 5.54 5.15 43.01
N SER A 218 6.52 5.83 43.59
CA SER A 218 6.72 5.83 45.05
C SER A 218 5.53 6.46 45.78
N THR A 219 5.01 7.56 45.24
CA THR A 219 3.82 8.25 45.76
C THR A 219 2.58 7.35 45.66
N LEU A 220 2.41 6.61 44.56
CA LEU A 220 1.34 5.61 44.43
C LEU A 220 1.41 4.52 45.50
N PHE A 221 2.58 3.96 45.77
CA PHE A 221 2.75 2.99 46.86
C PHE A 221 2.47 3.59 48.24
N CYS A 222 2.85 4.85 48.48
CA CYS A 222 2.49 5.54 49.72
C CYS A 222 0.96 5.65 49.86
N GLY A 223 0.28 6.10 48.79
CA GLY A 223 -1.17 6.19 48.75
C GLY A 223 -1.89 4.85 48.96
N LEU A 224 -1.39 3.78 48.33
CA LEU A 224 -1.86 2.42 48.54
C LEU A 224 -1.72 2.00 50.01
N ILE A 225 -0.54 2.17 50.62
CA ILE A 225 -0.31 1.77 52.02
C ILE A 225 -1.25 2.54 52.96
N TYR A 226 -1.40 3.85 52.77
CA TYR A 226 -2.34 4.65 53.56
C TYR A 226 -3.79 4.19 53.41
N ARG A 227 -4.19 3.82 52.20
CA ARG A 227 -5.53 3.28 51.93
C ARG A 227 -5.75 1.93 52.61
N LEU A 228 -4.77 1.02 52.53
CA LEU A 228 -4.83 -0.28 53.21
C LEU A 228 -4.93 -0.13 54.73
N ILE A 229 -4.17 0.81 55.31
CA ILE A 229 -4.27 1.16 56.74
C ILE A 229 -5.65 1.72 57.07
N ALA A 230 -6.17 2.63 56.24
CA ALA A 230 -7.47 3.27 56.45
C ALA A 230 -8.63 2.28 56.45
N LEU A 231 -8.61 1.31 55.54
CA LEU A 231 -9.66 0.30 55.41
C LEU A 231 -9.69 -0.70 56.57
N ASN A 232 -8.56 -0.95 57.24
CA ASN A 232 -8.43 -2.06 58.18
C ASN A 232 -8.19 -1.63 59.64
N ALA A 233 -7.70 -0.42 59.89
CA ALA A 233 -7.28 -0.04 61.24
C ALA A 233 -7.50 1.44 61.61
N MET A 234 -7.22 2.38 60.72
CA MET A 234 -7.24 3.83 61.04
C MET A 234 -7.92 4.64 59.93
N PRO A 235 -9.26 4.71 59.89
CA PRO A 235 -10.03 5.43 58.86
C PRO A 235 -9.58 6.89 58.64
N GLU A 236 -9.03 7.54 59.66
CA GLU A 236 -8.47 8.90 59.62
C GLU A 236 -7.27 9.03 58.66
N SER A 237 -6.66 7.91 58.25
CA SER A 237 -5.59 7.87 57.24
C SER A 237 -6.11 8.06 55.81
N TYR A 238 -7.43 7.99 55.59
CA TYR A 238 -8.02 8.07 54.26
C TYR A 238 -7.76 9.41 53.54
N PRO A 239 -7.95 10.60 54.15
CA PRO A 239 -7.62 11.88 53.51
C PRO A 239 -6.14 11.96 53.08
N GLN A 240 -5.24 11.36 53.86
CA GLN A 240 -3.83 11.26 53.50
C GLN A 240 -3.60 10.33 52.29
N ALA A 241 -4.30 9.20 52.23
CA ALA A 241 -4.27 8.32 51.08
C ALA A 241 -4.72 9.05 49.81
N LEU A 242 -5.89 9.70 49.86
CA LEU A 242 -6.49 10.38 48.71
C LEU A 242 -5.63 11.53 48.21
N SER A 243 -5.13 12.39 49.12
CA SER A 243 -4.24 13.50 48.74
C SER A 243 -2.93 13.01 48.11
N THR A 244 -2.36 11.92 48.62
CA THR A 244 -1.15 11.30 48.06
C THR A 244 -1.41 10.75 46.65
N LEU A 245 -2.51 10.01 46.45
CA LEU A 245 -2.89 9.47 45.14
C LEU A 245 -3.20 10.59 44.13
N LYS A 246 -3.90 11.64 44.58
CA LYS A 246 -4.17 12.82 43.76
C LYS A 246 -2.89 13.51 43.33
N GLN A 247 -1.90 13.64 44.21
CA GLN A 247 -0.60 14.22 43.86
C GLN A 247 0.11 13.41 42.75
N ALA A 248 0.07 12.08 42.81
CA ALA A 248 0.63 11.24 41.75
C ALA A 248 -0.07 11.48 40.40
N TYR A 249 -1.40 11.58 40.42
CA TYR A 249 -2.21 11.90 39.25
C TYR A 249 -1.95 13.31 38.69
N GLU A 250 -1.90 14.34 39.54
CA GLU A 250 -1.65 15.73 39.10
C GLU A 250 -0.26 15.92 38.47
N ILE A 251 0.74 15.17 38.94
CA ILE A 251 2.09 15.20 38.36
C ILE A 251 2.15 14.48 37.01
N ASP A 252 1.38 13.41 36.81
CA ASP A 252 1.35 12.63 35.58
C ASP A 252 -0.07 12.18 35.18
N PRO A 253 -0.92 13.10 34.70
CA PRO A 253 -2.33 12.81 34.46
C PRO A 253 -2.57 11.86 33.28
N GLU A 254 -1.57 11.65 32.43
CA GLU A 254 -1.62 10.71 31.31
C GLU A 254 -1.12 9.31 31.70
N ASN A 255 -0.61 9.12 32.92
CA ASN A 255 -0.07 7.84 33.36
C ASN A 255 -1.20 6.92 33.81
N PRO A 256 -1.43 5.78 33.11
CA PRO A 256 -2.54 4.91 33.45
C PRO A 256 -2.47 4.37 34.90
N SER A 257 -1.27 4.16 35.46
CA SER A 257 -1.11 3.77 36.85
C SER A 257 -1.55 4.84 37.85
N ALA A 258 -1.33 6.11 37.50
CA ALA A 258 -1.68 7.25 38.33
C ALA A 258 -3.18 7.54 38.29
N ILE A 259 -3.77 7.51 37.09
CA ILE A 259 -5.23 7.60 36.89
C ILE A 259 -5.93 6.48 37.67
N TYR A 260 -5.48 5.24 37.51
CA TYR A 260 -6.10 4.07 38.15
C TYR A 260 -5.92 4.10 39.67
N GLY A 261 -4.73 4.46 40.17
CA GLY A 261 -4.50 4.63 41.60
C GLY A 261 -5.39 5.70 42.23
N TYR A 262 -5.60 6.84 41.55
CA TYR A 262 -6.50 7.88 42.03
C TYR A 262 -7.97 7.43 42.01
N ALA A 263 -8.41 6.72 40.96
CA ALA A 263 -9.74 6.13 40.89
C ALA A 263 -9.98 5.11 42.04
N GLN A 264 -9.01 4.24 42.34
CA GLN A 264 -9.06 3.34 43.50
C GLN A 264 -9.17 4.11 44.82
N GLY A 265 -8.46 5.24 44.92
CA GLY A 265 -8.59 6.18 46.02
C GLY A 265 -10.04 6.60 46.21
N LEU A 266 -10.61 7.29 45.21
CA LEU A 266 -11.98 7.82 45.24
C LEU A 266 -13.04 6.76 45.51
N ALA A 267 -12.94 5.58 44.89
CA ALA A 267 -13.87 4.47 45.09
C ALA A 267 -13.89 3.93 46.52
N CYS A 268 -12.75 3.95 47.21
CA CYS A 268 -12.62 3.56 48.61
C CYS A 268 -13.01 4.68 49.61
N SER A 269 -13.47 5.84 49.12
CA SER A 269 -13.84 6.97 49.98
C SER A 269 -15.03 6.65 50.86
N PRO A 270 -15.04 7.09 52.14
CA PRO A 270 -16.27 7.15 52.93
C PRO A 270 -17.38 7.96 52.22
N SER A 271 -17.00 8.88 51.33
CA SER A 271 -17.92 9.70 50.52
C SER A 271 -17.92 9.30 49.04
N TYR A 272 -17.68 8.02 48.71
CA TYR A 272 -17.51 7.57 47.31
C TYR A 272 -18.66 7.97 46.39
N THR A 273 -19.89 8.06 46.92
CA THR A 273 -21.08 8.48 46.16
C THR A 273 -20.98 9.91 45.62
N ALA A 274 -20.36 10.82 46.37
CA ALA A 274 -20.11 12.19 45.92
C ALA A 274 -19.03 12.25 44.83
N GLU A 275 -18.09 11.31 44.85
CA GLU A 275 -16.97 11.22 43.92
C GLU A 275 -17.23 10.28 42.73
N LEU A 276 -18.44 9.70 42.65
CA LEU A 276 -18.77 8.66 41.69
C LEU A 276 -18.57 9.14 40.25
N GLN A 277 -19.07 10.32 39.92
CA GLN A 277 -18.94 10.88 38.57
C GLN A 277 -17.47 11.03 38.15
N GLN A 278 -16.61 11.53 39.05
CA GLN A 278 -15.18 11.67 38.77
C GLN A 278 -14.54 10.29 38.61
N THR A 279 -14.86 9.35 39.50
CA THR A 279 -14.34 7.98 39.46
C THR A 279 -14.67 7.30 38.14
N MET A 280 -15.94 7.35 37.70
CA MET A 280 -16.38 6.75 36.45
C MET A 280 -15.77 7.43 35.22
N SER A 281 -15.53 8.74 35.26
CA SER A 281 -14.82 9.45 34.18
C SER A 281 -13.39 8.95 34.03
N LEU A 282 -12.64 8.81 35.13
CA LEU A 282 -11.27 8.29 35.11
C LEU A 282 -11.22 6.84 34.61
N MET A 283 -12.19 6.01 35.01
CA MET A 283 -12.32 4.65 34.52
C MET A 283 -12.61 4.60 33.01
N LEU A 284 -13.50 5.45 32.53
CA LEU A 284 -13.83 5.55 31.10
C LEU A 284 -12.59 5.89 30.26
N ASP A 285 -11.79 6.85 30.72
CA ASP A 285 -10.55 7.25 30.03
C ASP A 285 -9.55 6.10 29.96
N LEU A 286 -9.42 5.30 31.03
CA LEU A 286 -8.57 4.12 31.02
C LEU A 286 -9.06 3.04 30.04
N VAL A 287 -10.35 2.76 30.01
CA VAL A 287 -10.94 1.71 29.17
C VAL A 287 -10.93 2.09 27.69
N LYS A 288 -11.15 3.37 27.36
CA LYS A 288 -11.01 3.87 25.97
C LYS A 288 -9.59 3.69 25.43
N ASN A 289 -8.58 3.90 26.27
CA ASN A 289 -7.18 3.72 25.90
C ASN A 289 -6.74 2.26 25.91
N ASN A 290 -7.22 1.49 26.90
CA ASN A 290 -6.90 0.07 27.02
C ASN A 290 -8.05 -0.71 27.71
N ASN A 291 -8.90 -1.32 26.88
CA ASN A 291 -9.99 -2.24 27.25
C ASN A 291 -9.63 -3.31 28.29
N ILE A 292 -8.37 -3.71 28.42
CA ILE A 292 -7.91 -4.70 29.42
C ILE A 292 -8.16 -4.22 30.86
N PHE A 293 -8.20 -2.90 31.10
CA PHE A 293 -8.50 -2.35 32.42
C PHE A 293 -9.85 -2.81 33.00
N LEU A 294 -10.82 -3.16 32.14
CA LEU A 294 -12.11 -3.71 32.59
C LEU A 294 -11.92 -4.98 33.43
N LEU A 295 -11.01 -5.87 33.04
CA LEU A 295 -10.72 -7.09 33.80
C LEU A 295 -10.19 -6.78 35.19
N GLN A 296 -9.30 -5.79 35.28
CA GLN A 296 -8.70 -5.41 36.55
C GLN A 296 -9.70 -4.70 37.47
N MET A 297 -10.57 -3.84 36.93
CA MET A 297 -11.62 -3.15 37.70
C MET A 297 -12.57 -4.13 38.40
N ILE A 298 -12.95 -5.22 37.71
CA ILE A 298 -13.83 -6.27 38.25
C ILE A 298 -13.13 -7.10 39.31
N TYR A 299 -11.82 -7.29 39.19
CA TYR A 299 -11.05 -8.13 40.10
C TYR A 299 -10.54 -7.40 41.33
N ASP A 300 -10.22 -6.11 41.25
CA ASP A 300 -9.61 -5.38 42.36
C ASP A 300 -10.63 -5.10 43.47
N ARG A 301 -10.28 -5.45 44.72
CA ARG A 301 -11.14 -5.20 45.90
C ARG A 301 -11.36 -3.72 46.20
N ALA A 302 -10.50 -2.84 45.68
CA ALA A 302 -10.65 -1.39 45.82
C ALA A 302 -11.97 -0.83 45.25
N PHE A 303 -12.65 -1.60 44.38
CA PHE A 303 -13.91 -1.24 43.76
C PHE A 303 -15.11 -2.04 44.27
N ASP A 304 -14.99 -2.73 45.42
CA ASP A 304 -16.11 -3.49 46.02
C ASP A 304 -17.39 -2.63 46.14
N ASN A 305 -17.26 -1.36 46.50
CA ASN A 305 -18.40 -0.44 46.66
C ASN A 305 -19.04 0.02 45.33
N LEU A 306 -18.39 -0.22 44.19
CA LEU A 306 -18.79 0.29 42.87
C LEU A 306 -19.12 -0.83 41.88
N LEU A 307 -19.34 -2.06 42.36
CA LEU A 307 -19.51 -3.20 41.47
C LEU A 307 -20.76 -3.07 40.57
N GLU A 308 -21.85 -2.52 41.10
CA GLU A 308 -23.08 -2.25 40.34
C GLU A 308 -22.84 -1.19 39.26
N GLU A 309 -22.13 -0.10 39.59
CA GLU A 309 -21.78 0.93 38.62
C GLU A 309 -20.79 0.45 37.57
N ILE A 310 -19.87 -0.45 37.93
CA ILE A 310 -18.97 -1.12 36.99
C ILE A 310 -19.76 -2.03 36.05
N ASP A 311 -20.77 -2.75 36.53
CA ASP A 311 -21.66 -3.56 35.68
C ASP A 311 -22.50 -2.69 34.73
N MET A 312 -23.07 -1.58 35.20
CA MET A 312 -23.77 -0.62 34.33
C MET A 312 -22.83 -0.02 33.28
N PHE A 313 -21.63 0.37 33.69
CA PHE A 313 -20.59 0.88 32.81
C PHE A 313 -20.19 -0.13 31.75
N TYR A 314 -20.01 -1.39 32.15
CA TYR A 314 -19.75 -2.50 31.27
C TYR A 314 -20.85 -2.64 30.21
N ASN A 315 -22.11 -2.74 30.64
CA ASN A 315 -23.24 -2.88 29.74
C ASN A 315 -23.30 -1.72 28.73
N GLY A 316 -22.96 -0.50 29.16
CA GLY A 316 -22.80 0.64 28.26
C GLY A 316 -21.75 0.43 27.16
N VAL A 317 -20.53 0.05 27.55
CA VAL A 317 -19.41 -0.18 26.61
C VAL A 317 -19.65 -1.40 25.72
N TYR A 318 -20.30 -2.44 26.25
CA TYR A 318 -20.72 -3.63 25.50
C TYR A 318 -21.74 -3.27 24.41
N ASN A 319 -22.81 -2.56 24.78
CA ASN A 319 -23.86 -2.15 23.86
C ASN A 319 -23.31 -1.22 22.76
N GLU A 320 -22.40 -0.30 23.11
CA GLU A 320 -21.72 0.55 22.12
C GLU A 320 -20.92 -0.30 21.11
N ALA A 321 -20.13 -1.25 21.60
CA ALA A 321 -19.38 -2.16 20.73
C ALA A 321 -20.31 -3.00 19.85
N GLN A 322 -21.44 -3.47 20.38
CA GLN A 322 -22.42 -4.29 19.65
C GLN A 322 -23.10 -3.50 18.53
N ASN A 323 -23.50 -2.26 18.84
CA ASN A 323 -24.07 -1.35 17.87
C ASN A 323 -23.05 -1.02 16.77
N ALA A 324 -21.79 -0.81 17.12
CA ALA A 324 -20.73 -0.55 16.14
C ALA A 324 -20.53 -1.72 15.17
N VAL A 325 -20.51 -2.98 15.66
CA VAL A 325 -20.42 -4.14 14.76
C VAL A 325 -21.64 -4.20 13.85
N THR A 326 -22.84 -4.07 14.42
CA THR A 326 -24.11 -4.10 13.66
C THR A 326 -24.16 -3.02 12.58
N GLU A 327 -23.70 -1.80 12.88
CA GLU A 327 -23.65 -0.70 11.92
C GLU A 327 -22.66 -0.99 10.78
N ILE A 328 -21.49 -1.55 11.09
CA ILE A 328 -20.48 -1.91 10.09
C ILE A 328 -20.98 -3.04 9.20
N THR A 329 -21.56 -4.10 9.78
CA THR A 329 -22.06 -5.25 9.01
C THR A 329 -23.26 -4.87 8.14
N SER A 330 -24.15 -4.00 8.63
CA SER A 330 -25.24 -3.42 7.83
C SER A 330 -24.71 -2.56 6.68
N LYS A 331 -23.70 -1.72 6.92
CA LYS A 331 -23.03 -0.96 5.84
C LYS A 331 -22.44 -1.89 4.79
N ILE A 332 -21.79 -2.98 5.20
CA ILE A 332 -21.24 -3.99 4.30
C ILE A 332 -22.36 -4.61 3.46
N ASP A 333 -23.48 -5.01 4.06
CA ASP A 333 -24.61 -5.59 3.34
C ASP A 333 -25.23 -4.61 2.33
N ASP A 334 -25.45 -3.35 2.72
CA ASP A 334 -25.94 -2.29 1.83
C ASP A 334 -25.02 -2.08 0.62
N TYR A 335 -23.71 -2.03 0.87
CA TYR A 335 -22.72 -1.93 -0.20
C TYR A 335 -22.74 -3.17 -1.09
N LEU A 336 -22.75 -4.38 -0.52
CA LEU A 336 -22.80 -5.63 -1.28
C LEU A 336 -24.05 -5.71 -2.17
N GLU A 337 -25.22 -5.28 -1.68
CA GLU A 337 -26.46 -5.25 -2.47
C GLU A 337 -26.32 -4.31 -3.67
N ARG A 338 -25.86 -3.07 -3.44
CA ARG A 338 -25.58 -2.11 -4.52
C ARG A 338 -24.58 -2.67 -5.53
N LEU A 339 -23.55 -3.36 -5.08
CA LEU A 339 -22.54 -4.00 -5.93
C LEU A 339 -23.13 -5.12 -6.79
N THR A 340 -23.98 -5.97 -6.20
CA THR A 340 -24.63 -7.05 -6.96
C THR A 340 -25.66 -6.56 -7.97
N SER A 341 -26.19 -5.34 -7.78
CA SER A 341 -27.15 -4.72 -8.70
C SER A 341 -26.50 -4.08 -9.93
N ASP A 342 -25.21 -3.76 -9.88
CA ASP A 342 -24.48 -3.15 -11.00
C ASP A 342 -23.68 -4.21 -11.79
N SER A 343 -24.05 -4.39 -13.06
CA SER A 343 -23.41 -5.33 -13.99
C SER A 343 -21.88 -5.15 -14.14
N SER A 344 -21.36 -3.98 -13.79
CA SER A 344 -19.93 -3.63 -13.81
C SER A 344 -19.09 -4.43 -12.80
N TYR A 345 -19.72 -5.00 -11.76
CA TYR A 345 -19.04 -5.76 -10.69
C TYR A 345 -18.92 -7.25 -10.96
N SER A 346 -19.40 -7.72 -12.12
CA SER A 346 -19.33 -9.12 -12.57
C SER A 346 -17.89 -9.67 -12.72
N VAL A 347 -16.87 -8.82 -12.62
CA VAL A 347 -15.46 -9.17 -12.78
C VAL A 347 -14.82 -9.73 -11.50
N MET A 348 -15.43 -9.56 -10.32
CA MET A 348 -14.88 -10.07 -9.02
C MET A 348 -15.84 -10.91 -8.16
N PRO A 349 -16.56 -11.89 -8.74
CA PRO A 349 -17.61 -12.62 -8.02
C PRO A 349 -17.09 -13.43 -6.83
N SER A 350 -15.88 -13.98 -6.91
CA SER A 350 -15.28 -14.77 -5.82
C SER A 350 -14.93 -13.92 -4.60
N LYS A 351 -14.35 -12.73 -4.79
CA LYS A 351 -14.03 -11.80 -3.69
C LYS A 351 -15.30 -11.29 -3.00
N ILE A 352 -16.32 -10.92 -3.78
CA ILE A 352 -17.63 -10.46 -3.27
C ILE A 352 -18.32 -11.59 -2.49
N ALA A 353 -18.30 -12.82 -3.02
CA ALA A 353 -18.87 -13.98 -2.33
C ALA A 353 -18.16 -14.30 -1.01
N ALA A 354 -16.82 -14.20 -0.97
CA ALA A 354 -16.03 -14.36 0.25
C ALA A 354 -16.42 -13.31 1.29
N ILE A 355 -16.48 -12.02 0.91
CA ILE A 355 -16.89 -10.95 1.82
C ILE A 355 -18.30 -11.19 2.36
N LYS A 356 -19.24 -11.59 1.50
CA LYS A 356 -20.62 -11.90 1.91
C LYS A 356 -20.69 -13.09 2.87
N ALA A 357 -19.86 -14.12 2.67
CA ALA A 357 -19.80 -15.27 3.56
C ALA A 357 -19.22 -14.88 4.94
N GLU A 358 -18.13 -14.10 4.95
CA GLU A 358 -17.52 -13.60 6.19
C GLU A 358 -18.44 -12.63 6.95
N ASN A 359 -19.18 -11.75 6.27
CA ASN A 359 -20.14 -10.84 6.92
C ASN A 359 -21.29 -11.61 7.59
N ARG A 360 -21.78 -12.67 6.94
CA ARG A 360 -22.79 -13.58 7.52
C ARG A 360 -22.27 -14.33 8.73
N GLU A 361 -21.02 -14.78 8.70
CA GLU A 361 -20.38 -15.42 9.85
C GLU A 361 -20.28 -14.46 11.05
N ILE A 362 -19.93 -13.20 10.82
CA ILE A 362 -19.91 -12.16 11.86
C ILE A 362 -21.31 -11.94 12.44
N ASN A 363 -22.34 -11.77 11.59
CA ASN A 363 -23.73 -11.60 12.05
C ASN A 363 -24.25 -12.81 12.84
N ALA A 364 -23.99 -14.04 12.38
CA ALA A 364 -24.38 -15.25 13.12
C ALA A 364 -23.64 -15.39 14.47
N SER A 365 -22.41 -14.88 14.53
CA SER A 365 -21.61 -14.88 15.76
C SER A 365 -22.08 -13.82 16.77
N LEU A 366 -22.65 -12.70 16.32
CA LEU A 366 -23.23 -11.67 17.18
C LEU A 366 -24.46 -12.16 17.98
N GLU A 367 -25.25 -13.07 17.42
CA GLU A 367 -26.45 -13.61 18.08
C GLU A 367 -26.11 -14.58 19.24
N ASN A 368 -24.94 -15.22 19.17
CA ASN A 368 -24.56 -16.32 20.06
C ASN A 368 -23.47 -15.96 21.07
N ASN A 369 -22.59 -15.01 20.76
CA ASN A 369 -21.46 -14.67 21.62
C ASN A 369 -21.81 -13.54 22.60
N LYS A 370 -21.55 -13.80 23.88
CA LYS A 370 -21.82 -12.87 24.99
C LYS A 370 -20.57 -12.22 25.57
N ALA A 371 -19.37 -12.67 25.16
CA ALA A 371 -18.13 -12.20 25.77
C ALA A 371 -17.63 -10.89 25.12
N TYR A 372 -17.33 -9.88 25.94
CA TYR A 372 -16.90 -8.57 25.44
C TYR A 372 -15.66 -8.59 24.54
N PHE A 373 -14.61 -9.34 24.89
CA PHE A 373 -13.41 -9.42 24.05
C PHE A 373 -13.64 -10.15 22.73
N GLN A 374 -14.65 -11.04 22.65
CA GLN A 374 -15.07 -11.62 21.37
C GLN A 374 -15.72 -10.56 20.49
N LEU A 375 -16.58 -9.74 21.08
CA LEU A 375 -17.24 -8.66 20.36
C LEU A 375 -16.25 -7.64 19.80
N LEU A 376 -15.20 -7.30 20.56
CA LEU A 376 -14.12 -6.45 20.06
C LEU A 376 -13.32 -7.11 18.92
N ALA A 377 -13.05 -8.41 19.00
CA ALA A 377 -12.40 -9.14 17.91
C ALA A 377 -13.27 -9.16 16.65
N MET A 378 -14.59 -9.32 16.80
CA MET A 378 -15.55 -9.23 15.70
C MET A 378 -15.58 -7.83 15.09
N ARG A 379 -15.56 -6.78 15.91
CA ARG A 379 -15.46 -5.40 15.44
C ARG A 379 -14.23 -5.20 14.56
N GLN A 380 -13.05 -5.63 15.01
CA GLN A 380 -11.83 -5.54 14.20
C GLN A 380 -11.94 -6.35 12.89
N LYS A 381 -12.56 -7.54 12.93
CA LYS A 381 -12.81 -8.35 11.72
C LYS A 381 -13.75 -7.61 10.75
N ALA A 382 -14.84 -7.02 11.26
CA ALA A 382 -15.80 -6.25 10.47
C ALA A 382 -15.18 -4.98 9.86
N GLU A 383 -14.34 -4.26 10.61
CA GLU A 383 -13.61 -3.08 10.11
C GLU A 383 -12.69 -3.45 8.96
N LYS A 384 -11.88 -4.51 9.10
CA LYS A 384 -11.01 -5.03 8.01
C LYS A 384 -11.81 -5.50 6.80
N LEU A 385 -12.96 -6.11 7.04
CA LEU A 385 -13.84 -6.58 5.98
C LEU A 385 -14.42 -5.40 5.19
N ASN A 386 -14.83 -4.34 5.89
CA ASN A 386 -15.28 -3.10 5.27
C ASN A 386 -14.16 -2.41 4.47
N GLU A 387 -12.93 -2.33 5.01
CA GLU A 387 -11.77 -1.80 4.26
C GLU A 387 -11.52 -2.58 2.97
N SER A 388 -11.59 -3.92 3.05
CA SER A 388 -11.44 -4.81 1.90
C SER A 388 -12.54 -4.55 0.85
N LEU A 389 -13.78 -4.34 1.30
CA LEU A 389 -14.90 -3.99 0.43
C LEU A 389 -14.69 -2.62 -0.24
N GLN A 390 -14.27 -1.60 0.51
CA GLN A 390 -13.97 -0.28 -0.05
C GLN A 390 -12.86 -0.33 -1.10
N SER A 391 -11.83 -1.18 -0.90
CA SER A 391 -10.80 -1.42 -1.90
C SER A 391 -11.36 -2.02 -3.18
N ILE A 392 -12.31 -2.96 -3.09
CA ILE A 392 -12.97 -3.55 -4.27
C ILE A 392 -13.85 -2.52 -4.97
N ILE A 393 -14.59 -1.71 -4.22
CA ILE A 393 -15.42 -0.62 -4.76
C ILE A 393 -14.53 0.34 -5.56
N LYS A 394 -13.38 0.72 -5.00
CA LYS A 394 -12.41 1.58 -5.68
C LYS A 394 -11.85 0.95 -6.96
N GLU A 395 -11.41 -0.31 -6.89
CA GLU A 395 -10.86 -1.05 -8.03
C GLU A 395 -11.87 -1.15 -9.19
N VAL A 396 -13.15 -1.37 -8.88
CA VAL A 396 -14.19 -1.45 -9.91
C VAL A 396 -14.53 -0.07 -10.47
N GLY A 397 -14.55 0.97 -9.63
CA GLY A 397 -14.70 2.35 -10.09
C GLY A 397 -13.60 2.75 -11.09
N GLU A 398 -12.35 2.37 -10.80
CA GLU A 398 -11.20 2.57 -11.69
C GLU A 398 -11.36 1.77 -13.01
N ASN A 399 -11.78 0.50 -12.92
CA ASN A 399 -12.03 -0.33 -14.10
C ASN A 399 -13.12 0.23 -15.00
N LYS A 400 -14.21 0.76 -14.43
CA LYS A 400 -15.31 1.40 -15.17
C LYS A 400 -14.83 2.67 -15.88
N ASN A 401 -14.15 3.56 -15.15
CA ASN A 401 -13.57 4.78 -15.70
C ASN A 401 -12.55 4.50 -16.81
N PHE A 402 -11.81 3.40 -16.70
CA PHE A 402 -10.89 2.97 -17.75
C PHE A 402 -11.65 2.39 -18.96
N SER A 403 -12.70 1.59 -18.76
CA SER A 403 -13.52 1.05 -19.85
C SER A 403 -14.13 2.18 -20.70
N ASP A 404 -14.70 3.21 -20.05
CA ASP A 404 -15.25 4.37 -20.75
C ASP A 404 -14.17 5.13 -21.54
N PHE A 405 -12.98 5.25 -20.96
CA PHE A 405 -11.84 5.86 -21.63
C PHE A 405 -11.33 5.01 -22.81
N LYS A 406 -11.35 3.68 -22.67
CA LYS A 406 -10.97 2.75 -23.72
C LYS A 406 -11.86 2.91 -24.95
N PHE A 407 -13.18 2.96 -24.78
CA PHE A 407 -14.11 3.20 -25.91
C PHE A 407 -13.86 4.54 -26.61
N PHE A 408 -13.62 5.60 -25.83
CA PHE A 408 -13.24 6.90 -26.37
C PHE A 408 -11.92 6.84 -27.16
N LEU A 409 -10.92 6.13 -26.63
CA LEU A 409 -9.62 5.99 -27.28
C LEU A 409 -9.71 5.11 -28.54
N GLU A 410 -10.53 4.06 -28.54
CA GLU A 410 -10.81 3.24 -29.73
C GLU A 410 -11.40 4.08 -30.86
N ASP A 411 -12.43 4.89 -30.57
CA ASP A 411 -13.06 5.78 -31.56
C ASP A 411 -12.08 6.82 -32.11
N ILE A 412 -11.28 7.46 -31.24
CA ILE A 412 -10.27 8.43 -31.68
C ILE A 412 -9.15 7.78 -32.48
N SER A 413 -8.67 6.61 -32.05
CA SER A 413 -7.58 5.90 -32.74
C SER A 413 -8.01 5.45 -34.14
N LEU A 414 -9.26 5.01 -34.30
CA LEU A 414 -9.86 4.70 -35.60
C LEU A 414 -9.94 5.94 -36.48
N LYS A 415 -10.52 7.04 -35.99
CA LYS A 415 -10.64 8.30 -36.75
C LYS A 415 -9.28 8.86 -37.17
N CYS A 416 -8.29 8.80 -36.27
CA CYS A 416 -6.93 9.23 -36.56
C CYS A 416 -6.28 8.35 -37.64
N SER A 417 -6.44 7.03 -37.53
CA SER A 417 -5.90 6.08 -38.52
C SER A 417 -6.56 6.26 -39.89
N ASP A 418 -7.87 6.49 -39.93
CA ASP A 418 -8.61 6.73 -41.17
C ASP A 418 -8.21 8.05 -41.84
N GLU A 419 -8.14 9.16 -41.10
CA GLU A 419 -7.71 10.46 -41.63
C GLU A 419 -6.25 10.41 -42.11
N LEU A 420 -5.36 9.73 -41.38
CA LEU A 420 -3.97 9.52 -41.79
C LEU A 420 -3.89 8.69 -43.07
N ASN A 421 -4.58 7.56 -43.16
CA ASN A 421 -4.44 6.65 -44.30
C ASN A 421 -5.18 7.14 -45.56
N ASN A 422 -6.39 7.69 -45.42
CA ASN A 422 -7.25 8.03 -46.55
C ASN A 422 -7.08 9.46 -47.05
N ASP A 423 -6.79 10.42 -46.17
CA ASP A 423 -6.73 11.84 -46.53
C ASP A 423 -5.29 12.34 -46.62
N VAL A 424 -4.45 11.97 -45.66
CA VAL A 424 -3.06 12.48 -45.59
C VAL A 424 -2.09 11.65 -46.44
N LEU A 425 -2.07 10.32 -46.27
CA LEU A 425 -1.06 9.45 -46.88
C LEU A 425 -1.42 8.99 -48.29
N LYS A 426 -2.70 8.97 -48.66
CA LYS A 426 -3.20 8.48 -49.96
C LYS A 426 -2.54 9.16 -51.17
N PRO A 427 -2.35 10.50 -51.23
CA PRO A 427 -1.67 11.15 -52.35
C PRO A 427 -0.22 10.69 -52.50
N PHE A 428 0.49 10.50 -51.39
CA PHE A 428 1.89 10.06 -51.37
C PHE A 428 2.02 8.59 -51.76
N ILE A 429 1.16 7.72 -51.23
CA ILE A 429 1.12 6.29 -51.60
C ILE A 429 0.79 6.13 -53.09
N THR A 430 -0.12 6.95 -53.61
CA THR A 430 -0.48 6.92 -55.04
C THR A 430 0.68 7.41 -55.90
N ALA A 431 1.33 8.51 -55.54
CA ALA A 431 2.51 9.03 -56.24
C ALA A 431 3.68 8.02 -56.24
N GLN A 432 3.93 7.34 -55.11
CA GLN A 432 4.96 6.29 -55.02
C GLN A 432 4.63 5.09 -55.91
N LYS A 433 3.38 4.62 -55.90
CA LYS A 433 2.94 3.52 -56.78
C LYS A 433 3.06 3.89 -58.26
N ASP A 434 2.71 5.13 -58.61
CA ASP A 434 2.83 5.63 -59.98
C ASP A 434 4.29 5.77 -60.40
N PHE A 435 5.16 6.24 -59.51
CA PHE A 435 6.60 6.30 -59.71
C PHE A 435 7.18 4.89 -59.98
N ASP A 436 6.88 3.92 -59.12
CA ASP A 436 7.36 2.53 -59.28
C ASP A 436 6.86 1.89 -60.58
N ARG A 437 5.60 2.18 -60.97
CA ARG A 437 5.02 1.74 -62.23
C ARG A 437 5.76 2.32 -63.43
N LYS A 438 6.05 3.61 -63.44
CA LYS A 438 6.74 4.30 -64.54
C LYS A 438 8.18 3.85 -64.70
N ILE A 439 8.88 3.59 -63.60
CA ILE A 439 10.22 2.97 -63.61
C ILE A 439 10.18 1.60 -64.28
N LYS A 440 9.19 0.75 -63.94
CA LYS A 440 9.02 -0.56 -64.59
C LYS A 440 8.73 -0.43 -66.08
N GLU A 441 7.86 0.51 -66.48
CA GLU A 441 7.57 0.81 -67.89
C GLU A 441 8.85 1.22 -68.65
N LEU A 442 9.68 2.08 -68.06
CA LEU A 442 10.94 2.53 -68.65
C LEU A 442 11.96 1.38 -68.80
N ILE A 443 12.10 0.53 -67.78
CA ILE A 443 12.99 -0.64 -67.82
C ILE A 443 12.57 -1.59 -68.95
N GLN A 444 11.27 -1.89 -69.05
CA GLN A 444 10.74 -2.75 -70.10
C GLN A 444 10.95 -2.14 -71.49
N MET A 445 10.75 -0.83 -71.63
CA MET A 445 10.96 -0.11 -72.88
C MET A 445 12.42 -0.13 -73.33
N ASN A 446 13.37 0.07 -72.40
CA ASN A 446 14.81 0.02 -72.68
C ASN A 446 15.31 -1.39 -73.01
N LYS A 447 14.64 -2.44 -72.52
CA LYS A 447 14.94 -3.83 -72.91
C LYS A 447 14.57 -4.13 -74.36
N ILE A 448 13.48 -3.53 -74.86
CA ILE A 448 12.95 -3.77 -76.21
C ILE A 448 13.61 -2.83 -77.24
N TYR A 449 13.85 -1.57 -76.87
CA TYR A 449 14.44 -0.55 -77.74
C TYR A 449 15.67 0.04 -77.03
N PRO A 450 16.90 -0.25 -77.50
CA PRO A 450 18.12 0.32 -76.94
C PRO A 450 18.19 1.84 -77.13
N VAL A 451 18.98 2.52 -76.31
CA VAL A 451 19.13 3.99 -76.31
C VAL A 451 20.24 4.41 -77.28
N LEU A 452 20.08 5.52 -78.01
CA LEU A 452 21.06 6.01 -78.99
C LEU A 452 22.28 6.69 -78.33
N GLU A 453 22.07 7.44 -77.25
CA GLU A 453 23.12 8.05 -76.45
C GLU A 453 23.08 7.42 -75.06
N THR A 454 24.25 7.08 -74.50
CA THR A 454 24.38 6.65 -73.11
C THR A 454 24.05 7.83 -72.19
N GLU A 455 22.77 8.15 -72.03
CA GLU A 455 22.33 9.04 -70.97
C GLU A 455 22.67 8.37 -69.63
N THR A 456 23.68 8.94 -68.98
CA THR A 456 24.22 8.65 -67.65
C THR A 456 23.17 8.66 -66.53
N PHE A 457 21.93 9.05 -66.80
CA PHE A 457 20.86 9.25 -65.83
C PHE A 457 20.50 7.95 -65.06
N LEU A 458 20.26 6.85 -65.78
CA LEU A 458 19.96 5.54 -65.15
C LEU A 458 21.19 4.91 -64.46
N GLY A 459 22.40 5.19 -64.96
CA GLY A 459 23.66 4.70 -64.38
C GLY A 459 23.94 5.31 -63.01
N ASN A 460 23.56 6.57 -62.79
CA ASN A 460 23.65 7.24 -61.51
C ASN A 460 22.50 6.85 -60.57
N TYR A 461 21.26 6.72 -61.07
CA TYR A 461 20.08 6.37 -60.25
C TYR A 461 20.12 4.91 -59.75
N LYS A 462 20.57 3.94 -60.57
CA LYS A 462 20.79 2.54 -60.12
C LYS A 462 21.88 2.44 -59.03
N LYS A 463 22.91 3.30 -59.08
CA LYS A 463 24.03 3.28 -58.14
C LYS A 463 23.66 3.80 -56.75
N THR A 464 22.66 4.67 -56.62
CA THR A 464 22.34 5.35 -55.35
C THR A 464 21.20 4.70 -54.55
N SER A 465 20.32 3.89 -55.14
CA SER A 465 19.16 3.35 -54.40
C SER A 465 18.80 1.87 -54.63
N LEU A 466 19.27 1.19 -55.68
CA LEU A 466 18.79 -0.17 -56.04
C LEU A 466 19.88 -1.22 -56.35
N GLY A 467 21.15 -0.95 -56.05
CA GLY A 467 22.26 -1.89 -56.26
C GLY A 467 22.69 -2.02 -57.73
N LYS A 468 23.84 -2.69 -57.96
CA LYS A 468 24.48 -2.84 -59.29
C LYS A 468 23.57 -3.63 -60.26
N GLY A 469 22.71 -2.92 -60.99
CA GLY A 469 21.98 -3.51 -62.11
C GLY A 469 22.84 -3.62 -63.36
N ASP A 470 22.52 -4.59 -64.21
CA ASP A 470 23.25 -4.94 -65.43
C ASP A 470 23.56 -3.73 -66.33
N PRO A 471 24.73 -3.73 -67.00
CA PRO A 471 25.13 -2.67 -67.92
C PRO A 471 24.12 -2.54 -69.06
N LEU A 472 23.78 -1.30 -69.40
CA LEU A 472 22.97 -1.00 -70.58
C LEU A 472 23.73 -1.48 -71.84
N PRO A 473 23.05 -2.10 -72.81
CA PRO A 473 23.71 -2.55 -74.04
C PRO A 473 24.31 -1.36 -74.79
N SER A 474 25.57 -1.49 -75.21
CA SER A 474 26.36 -0.48 -75.92
C SER A 474 26.03 -0.35 -77.41
N ASP A 475 25.11 -1.17 -77.92
CA ASP A 475 24.90 -1.32 -79.35
C ASP A 475 23.91 -0.28 -79.89
N ASP A 476 24.37 0.49 -80.87
CA ASP A 476 23.56 1.41 -81.67
C ASP A 476 22.30 0.69 -82.18
N TRP A 477 21.12 1.27 -81.92
CA TRP A 477 19.86 0.67 -82.35
C TRP A 477 19.78 0.48 -83.87
N ARG A 478 20.56 1.24 -84.65
CA ARG A 478 20.67 1.07 -86.11
C ARG A 478 21.14 -0.33 -86.50
N ASN A 479 21.83 -1.05 -85.61
CA ASN A 479 22.31 -2.41 -85.81
C ASN A 479 21.42 -3.48 -85.15
N ASN A 480 20.33 -3.09 -84.48
CA ASN A 480 19.43 -4.03 -83.81
C ASN A 480 18.48 -4.71 -84.81
N LYS A 481 18.26 -6.03 -84.63
CA LYS A 481 17.31 -6.85 -85.41
C LYS A 481 15.90 -6.25 -85.47
N ILE A 482 15.45 -5.60 -84.39
CA ILE A 482 14.12 -4.96 -84.33
C ILE A 482 14.06 -3.75 -85.27
N TYR A 483 15.11 -2.92 -85.33
CA TYR A 483 15.16 -1.82 -86.27
C TYR A 483 15.18 -2.31 -87.72
N SER A 484 15.95 -3.37 -88.00
CA SER A 484 15.97 -4.00 -89.33
C SER A 484 14.60 -4.55 -89.72
N LEU A 485 13.86 -5.15 -88.78
CA LEU A 485 12.50 -5.64 -88.98
C LEU A 485 11.54 -4.49 -89.30
N VAL A 486 11.52 -3.44 -88.47
CA VAL A 486 10.67 -2.26 -88.67
C VAL A 486 10.97 -1.61 -90.01
N LYS A 487 12.26 -1.40 -90.34
CA LYS A 487 12.73 -0.88 -91.62
C LYS A 487 12.21 -1.68 -92.81
N THR A 488 12.26 -3.01 -92.73
CA THR A 488 11.81 -3.91 -93.81
C THR A 488 10.30 -3.86 -93.97
N ILE A 489 9.56 -3.97 -92.87
CA ILE A 489 8.09 -3.95 -92.89
C ILE A 489 7.56 -2.59 -93.35
N SER A 490 8.10 -1.48 -92.82
CA SER A 490 7.66 -0.14 -93.22
C SER A 490 8.03 0.17 -94.66
N GLY A 491 9.19 -0.30 -95.13
CA GLY A 491 9.59 -0.18 -96.53
C GLY A 491 8.60 -0.90 -97.46
N CYS A 492 8.24 -2.15 -97.13
CA CYS A 492 7.24 -2.91 -97.87
C CYS A 492 5.84 -2.25 -97.81
N PHE A 493 5.45 -1.72 -96.66
CA PHE A 493 4.14 -1.09 -96.50
C PHE A 493 4.01 0.20 -97.32
N VAL A 494 5.02 1.07 -97.26
CA VAL A 494 5.07 2.30 -98.07
C VAL A 494 5.20 1.98 -99.55
N PHE A 495 6.00 0.96 -99.91
CA PHE A 495 6.08 0.44 -101.27
C PHE A 495 4.69 0.04 -101.78
N MET A 496 3.94 -0.75 -101.01
CA MET A 496 2.59 -1.18 -101.41
C MET A 496 1.64 0.01 -101.57
N ILE A 497 1.63 0.97 -100.64
CA ILE A 497 0.74 2.14 -100.73
C ILE A 497 1.07 2.99 -101.95
N LEU A 498 2.34 3.35 -102.14
CA LEU A 498 2.77 4.16 -103.28
C LEU A 498 2.56 3.42 -104.59
N PHE A 499 2.81 2.11 -104.63
CA PHE A 499 2.56 1.28 -105.79
C PHE A 499 1.07 1.26 -106.15
N THR A 500 0.19 1.07 -105.16
CA THR A 500 -1.26 1.05 -105.38
C THR A 500 -1.76 2.40 -105.87
N ALA A 501 -1.26 3.51 -105.30
CA ALA A 501 -1.62 4.87 -105.71
C ALA A 501 -1.13 5.20 -107.14
N LEU A 502 0.13 4.86 -107.46
CA LEU A 502 0.71 5.08 -108.79
C LEU A 502 0.05 4.19 -109.85
N PHE A 503 -0.28 2.95 -109.50
CA PHE A 503 -1.00 2.02 -110.37
C PHE A 503 -2.44 2.48 -110.65
N GLY A 504 -3.16 2.93 -109.60
CA GLY A 504 -4.48 3.52 -109.74
C GLY A 504 -4.49 4.78 -110.62
N TYR A 505 -3.46 5.63 -110.49
CA TYR A 505 -3.29 6.81 -111.34
C TYR A 505 -2.99 6.45 -112.80
N ALA A 506 -2.17 5.42 -113.04
CA ALA A 506 -1.86 4.94 -114.39
C ALA A 506 -3.09 4.40 -115.14
N LEU A 507 -3.96 3.66 -114.43
CA LEU A 507 -5.21 3.09 -114.95
C LEU A 507 -6.18 4.13 -115.52
N LEU A 508 -6.10 5.37 -115.05
CA LEU A 508 -7.01 6.43 -115.46
C LEU A 508 -6.56 7.18 -116.73
N TYR A 509 -5.27 7.12 -117.11
CA TYR A 509 -4.72 8.09 -118.08
C TYR A 509 -3.91 7.52 -119.26
N TYR A 510 -3.47 6.25 -119.25
CA TYR A 510 -2.61 5.71 -120.32
C TYR A 510 -3.14 4.42 -120.95
N SER A 511 -3.14 4.34 -122.29
CA SER A 511 -3.59 3.16 -123.05
C SER A 511 -2.50 2.09 -123.26
N GLU A 512 -1.22 2.45 -123.14
CA GLU A 512 -0.07 1.51 -123.18
C GLU A 512 0.47 1.24 -121.78
N MET A 513 -0.23 0.37 -121.05
CA MET A 513 -0.02 0.15 -119.61
C MET A 513 1.24 -0.63 -119.25
N ALA A 514 1.75 -1.46 -120.17
CA ALA A 514 2.79 -2.43 -119.84
C ALA A 514 4.16 -1.80 -119.58
N LEU A 515 4.52 -0.72 -120.29
CA LEU A 515 5.83 -0.08 -120.16
C LEU A 515 5.91 0.81 -118.91
N PHE A 516 4.89 1.64 -118.68
CA PHE A 516 4.79 2.51 -117.49
C PHE A 516 4.77 1.68 -116.20
N PHE A 517 4.01 0.58 -116.19
CA PHE A 517 3.99 -0.35 -115.06
C PHE A 517 5.38 -0.90 -114.73
N LYS A 518 6.12 -1.39 -115.73
CA LYS A 518 7.47 -1.95 -115.54
C LYS A 518 8.45 -0.91 -115.00
N ILE A 519 8.44 0.31 -115.56
CA ILE A 519 9.33 1.40 -115.14
C ILE A 519 9.00 1.85 -113.71
N THR A 520 7.72 2.05 -113.41
CA THR A 520 7.28 2.52 -112.08
C THR A 520 7.51 1.47 -111.00
N MET A 521 7.28 0.19 -111.32
CA MET A 521 7.57 -0.91 -110.41
C MET A 521 9.07 -1.05 -110.16
N ALA A 522 9.91 -0.93 -111.18
CA ALA A 522 11.36 -0.93 -111.03
C ALA A 522 11.86 0.24 -110.16
N LEU A 523 11.40 1.47 -110.42
CA LEU A 523 11.74 2.66 -109.62
C LEU A 523 11.29 2.51 -108.16
N ASN A 524 10.07 2.01 -107.93
CA ASN A 524 9.52 1.85 -106.58
C ASN A 524 10.22 0.72 -105.80
N VAL A 525 10.64 -0.36 -106.47
CA VAL A 525 11.48 -1.42 -105.87
C VAL A 525 12.86 -0.86 -105.50
N ILE A 526 13.47 -0.03 -106.35
CA ILE A 526 14.76 0.62 -106.06
C ILE A 526 14.65 1.59 -104.87
N LEU A 527 13.52 2.27 -104.71
CA LEU A 527 13.29 3.23 -103.62
C LEU A 527 12.80 2.58 -102.31
N SER A 528 12.34 1.33 -102.34
CA SER A 528 11.86 0.58 -101.16
C SER A 528 12.84 0.58 -99.95
N PRO A 529 14.16 0.36 -100.15
CA PRO A 529 15.14 0.47 -99.06
C PRO A 529 15.21 1.88 -98.44
N LEU A 530 15.02 2.93 -99.24
CA LEU A 530 15.02 4.33 -98.80
C LEU A 530 13.76 4.65 -97.96
N TYR A 531 12.59 4.18 -98.38
CA TYR A 531 11.36 4.28 -97.58
C TYR A 531 11.50 3.61 -96.22
N GLY A 532 12.10 2.42 -96.20
CA GLY A 532 12.41 1.71 -94.96
C GLY A 532 13.31 2.52 -94.01
N ILE A 533 14.36 3.17 -94.53
CA ILE A 533 15.28 3.99 -93.71
C ILE A 533 14.55 5.19 -93.11
N VAL A 534 13.77 5.93 -93.91
CA VAL A 534 13.06 7.13 -93.47
C VAL A 534 11.99 6.79 -92.45
N CYS A 535 11.13 5.81 -92.73
CA CYS A 535 10.07 5.39 -91.80
C CYS A 535 10.63 4.76 -90.53
N GLY A 536 11.71 3.98 -90.64
CA GLY A 536 12.40 3.46 -89.46
C GLY A 536 12.93 4.59 -88.56
N ARG A 537 13.49 5.66 -89.13
CA ARG A 537 13.93 6.84 -88.34
C ARG A 537 12.77 7.56 -87.68
N ILE A 538 11.65 7.75 -88.38
CA ILE A 538 10.44 8.37 -87.82
C ILE A 538 9.89 7.53 -86.66
N TYR A 539 9.83 6.21 -86.82
CA TYR A 539 9.39 5.29 -85.78
C TYR A 539 10.28 5.35 -84.54
N TYR A 540 11.61 5.31 -84.72
CA TYR A 540 12.54 5.42 -83.59
C TYR A 540 12.47 6.80 -82.92
N SER A 541 12.28 7.89 -83.68
CA SER A 541 12.05 9.23 -83.13
C SER A 541 10.77 9.29 -82.28
N PHE A 542 9.73 8.55 -82.66
CA PHE A 542 8.51 8.44 -81.86
C PHE A 542 8.73 7.65 -80.56
N ILE A 543 9.51 6.57 -80.61
CA ILE A 543 9.93 5.80 -79.42
C ILE A 543 10.78 6.65 -78.48
N GLU A 544 11.75 7.42 -79.00
CA GLU A 544 12.54 8.36 -78.19
C GLU A 544 11.68 9.46 -77.56
N SER A 545 10.73 10.02 -78.31
CA SER A 545 9.77 10.99 -77.76
C SER A 545 8.90 10.40 -76.63
N LYS A 546 8.48 9.14 -76.75
CA LYS A 546 7.75 8.44 -75.70
C LYS A 546 8.64 8.14 -74.49
N ARG A 547 9.92 7.80 -74.70
CA ARG A 547 10.90 7.59 -73.63
C ARG A 547 11.16 8.89 -72.86
N GLY A 548 11.38 10.01 -73.57
CA GLY A 548 11.54 11.34 -72.97
C GLY A 548 10.35 11.72 -72.09
N ARG A 549 9.12 11.49 -72.56
CA ARG A 549 7.90 11.71 -71.75
C ARG A 549 7.87 10.89 -70.46
N ILE A 550 8.25 9.61 -70.52
CA ILE A 550 8.29 8.75 -69.33
C ILE A 550 9.38 9.24 -68.35
N MET A 551 10.55 9.63 -68.85
CA MET A 551 11.62 10.19 -68.01
C MET A 551 11.22 11.51 -67.35
N ASP A 552 10.55 12.41 -68.08
CA ASP A 552 10.06 13.67 -67.53
C ASP A 552 8.97 13.45 -66.47
N GLU A 553 8.08 12.47 -66.67
CA GLU A 553 7.10 12.05 -65.66
C GLU A 553 7.77 11.48 -64.40
N ILE A 554 8.80 10.65 -64.55
CA ILE A 554 9.60 10.11 -63.44
C ILE A 554 10.28 11.25 -62.67
N LYS A 555 10.92 12.20 -63.36
CA LYS A 555 11.57 13.36 -62.72
C LYS A 555 10.57 14.20 -61.91
N ARG A 556 9.38 14.45 -62.48
CA ARG A 556 8.32 15.19 -61.78
C ARG A 556 7.81 14.45 -60.55
N LEU A 557 7.67 13.13 -60.62
CA LEU A 557 7.26 12.31 -59.48
C LEU A 557 8.35 12.22 -58.41
N ASP A 558 9.61 12.07 -58.79
CA ASP A 558 10.78 12.06 -57.89
C ASP A 558 10.92 13.40 -57.14
N GLU A 559 10.82 14.51 -57.87
CA GLU A 559 10.85 15.86 -57.31
C GLU A 559 9.64 16.11 -56.38
N PHE A 560 8.45 15.64 -56.76
CA PHE A 560 7.27 15.70 -55.90
C PHE A 560 7.44 14.89 -54.61
N ILE A 561 7.94 13.65 -54.69
CA ILE A 561 8.18 12.79 -53.52
C ILE A 561 9.24 13.44 -52.60
N TYR A 562 10.36 13.90 -53.16
CA TYR A 562 11.45 14.52 -52.39
C TYR A 562 11.01 15.81 -51.69
N LEU A 563 10.35 16.73 -52.41
CA LEU A 563 9.88 17.99 -51.82
C LEU A 563 8.72 17.78 -50.84
N SER A 564 7.93 16.72 -51.02
CA SER A 564 6.77 16.44 -50.19
C SER A 564 7.09 15.60 -48.95
N GLU A 565 8.28 15.01 -48.82
CA GLU A 565 8.61 14.17 -47.65
C GLU A 565 8.55 14.98 -46.35
N LYS A 566 9.06 16.22 -46.36
CA LYS A 566 8.94 17.14 -45.21
C LYS A 566 7.47 17.51 -44.93
N LYS A 567 6.71 17.80 -46.00
CA LYS A 567 5.29 18.14 -45.90
C LYS A 567 4.44 16.99 -45.36
N LYS A 568 4.78 15.75 -45.72
CA LYS A 568 4.18 14.51 -45.21
C LYS A 568 4.44 14.35 -43.71
N ILE A 569 5.67 14.57 -43.25
CA ILE A 569 6.02 14.54 -41.82
C ILE A 569 5.22 15.60 -41.06
N ASP A 570 5.16 16.83 -41.58
CA ASP A 570 4.44 17.95 -40.95
C ASP A 570 2.91 17.67 -40.88
N LEU A 571 2.32 17.17 -41.97
CA LEU A 571 0.88 16.83 -42.01
C LEU A 571 0.52 15.70 -41.04
N VAL A 572 1.36 14.65 -40.96
CA VAL A 572 1.16 13.56 -39.99
C VAL A 572 1.23 14.10 -38.56
N ALA A 573 2.21 14.96 -38.27
CA ALA A 573 2.35 15.57 -36.95
C ALA A 573 1.14 16.46 -36.60
N ASP A 574 0.64 17.27 -37.53
CA ASP A 574 -0.53 18.14 -37.30
C ASP A 574 -1.83 17.34 -37.13
N THR A 575 -2.04 16.28 -37.93
CA THR A 575 -3.19 15.38 -37.73
C THR A 575 -3.12 14.69 -36.37
N LYS A 576 -1.95 14.18 -35.95
CA LYS A 576 -1.78 13.60 -34.60
C LYS A 576 -2.03 14.63 -33.49
N ARG A 577 -1.52 15.86 -33.61
CA ARG A 577 -1.73 16.93 -32.61
C ARG A 577 -3.20 17.23 -32.34
N LYS A 578 -4.05 17.20 -33.37
CA LYS A 578 -5.50 17.37 -33.25
C LYS A 578 -6.11 16.35 -32.28
N TYR A 579 -5.77 15.07 -32.45
CA TYR A 579 -6.28 13.98 -31.61
C TYR A 579 -5.62 13.92 -30.23
N ILE A 580 -4.32 14.24 -30.13
CA ILE A 580 -3.61 14.42 -28.86
C ILE A 580 -4.32 15.46 -27.98
N LYS A 581 -4.72 16.60 -28.56
CA LYS A 581 -5.44 17.65 -27.84
C LYS A 581 -6.76 17.14 -27.23
N MET A 582 -7.50 16.29 -27.95
CA MET A 582 -8.73 15.69 -27.43
C MET A 582 -8.48 14.75 -26.24
N ILE A 583 -7.36 14.01 -26.25
CA ILE A 583 -6.95 13.16 -25.12
C ILE A 583 -6.55 14.00 -23.91
N VAL A 584 -5.79 15.08 -24.12
CA VAL A 584 -5.40 16.05 -23.09
C VAL A 584 -6.64 16.66 -22.44
N GLU A 585 -7.61 17.10 -23.23
CA GLU A 585 -8.87 17.68 -22.71
C GLU A 585 -9.71 16.65 -21.91
N ARG A 586 -9.70 15.38 -22.30
CA ARG A 586 -10.49 14.32 -21.65
C ARG A 586 -9.86 13.77 -20.36
N LYS A 587 -8.54 13.64 -20.31
CA LYS A 587 -7.82 13.01 -19.18
C LYS A 587 -6.89 13.96 -18.41
N ASN A 588 -6.77 15.21 -18.83
CA ASN A 588 -5.93 16.22 -18.21
C ASN A 588 -4.46 15.76 -18.04
N VAL A 589 -3.91 15.13 -19.08
CA VAL A 589 -2.53 14.64 -19.15
C VAL A 589 -1.65 15.61 -19.94
N ASN A 590 -0.33 15.55 -19.78
CA ASN A 590 0.58 16.34 -20.61
C ASN A 590 0.62 15.81 -22.07
N ASN A 591 1.09 16.65 -22.99
CA ASN A 591 1.13 16.33 -24.43
C ASN A 591 1.96 15.08 -24.74
N ALA A 592 3.09 14.87 -24.06
CA ALA A 592 3.97 13.73 -24.31
C ALA A 592 3.31 12.40 -23.92
N LEU A 593 2.59 12.38 -22.78
CA LEU A 593 1.84 11.23 -22.32
C LEU A 593 0.62 10.98 -23.22
N ALA A 594 -0.08 12.03 -23.65
CA ALA A 594 -1.19 11.91 -24.59
C ALA A 594 -0.76 11.35 -25.95
N GLU A 595 0.43 11.71 -26.44
CA GLU A 595 1.03 11.14 -27.65
C GLU A 595 1.31 9.63 -27.49
N GLN A 596 1.92 9.22 -26.37
CA GLN A 596 2.12 7.81 -26.06
C GLN A 596 0.80 7.03 -25.95
N ILE A 597 -0.23 7.62 -25.35
CA ILE A 597 -1.56 7.02 -25.24
C ILE A 597 -2.20 6.82 -26.62
N LEU A 598 -2.11 7.83 -27.50
CA LEU A 598 -2.64 7.74 -28.86
C LEU A 598 -1.94 6.65 -29.66
N ASP A 599 -0.61 6.60 -29.61
CA ASP A 599 0.17 5.60 -30.34
C ASP A 599 -0.15 4.17 -29.85
N LEU A 600 -0.22 3.96 -28.53
CA LEU A 600 -0.62 2.67 -27.97
C LEU A 600 -2.08 2.31 -28.29
N GLY A 601 -2.97 3.31 -28.40
CA GLY A 601 -4.36 3.15 -28.82
C GLY A 601 -4.46 2.69 -30.28
N MET A 602 -3.71 3.32 -31.20
CA MET A 602 -3.63 2.90 -32.60
C MET A 602 -3.01 1.50 -32.76
N GLU A 603 -2.13 1.09 -31.86
CA GLU A 603 -1.56 -0.27 -31.81
C GLU A 603 -2.47 -1.31 -31.12
N GLY A 604 -3.61 -0.90 -30.57
CA GLY A 604 -4.54 -1.78 -29.83
C GLY A 604 -4.02 -2.27 -28.48
N LYS A 605 -2.97 -1.65 -27.92
CA LYS A 605 -2.30 -2.07 -26.67
C LYS A 605 -2.93 -1.43 -25.43
N PHE A 606 -4.24 -1.59 -25.26
CA PHE A 606 -5.00 -0.91 -24.19
C PHE A 606 -4.55 -1.26 -22.77
N GLU A 607 -4.03 -2.46 -22.51
CA GLU A 607 -3.49 -2.80 -21.18
C GLU A 607 -2.29 -1.93 -20.78
N LYS A 608 -1.45 -1.53 -21.74
CA LYS A 608 -0.35 -0.58 -21.49
C LYS A 608 -0.86 0.84 -21.26
N VAL A 609 -1.95 1.21 -21.92
CA VAL A 609 -2.64 2.48 -21.67
C VAL A 609 -3.23 2.49 -20.26
N LYS A 610 -3.79 1.37 -19.79
CA LYS A 610 -4.31 1.25 -18.42
C LYS A 610 -3.22 1.58 -17.40
N THR A 611 -2.03 1.03 -17.56
CA THR A 611 -0.90 1.31 -16.65
C THR A 611 -0.37 2.75 -16.70
N LEU A 612 -0.62 3.48 -17.79
CA LEU A 612 -0.19 4.89 -17.94
C LEU A 612 -1.21 5.90 -17.40
N VAL A 613 -2.46 5.47 -17.20
CA VAL A 613 -3.61 6.32 -16.86
C VAL A 613 -4.23 5.94 -15.51
N SER A 614 -3.78 4.82 -14.90
CA SER A 614 -3.99 4.48 -13.49
C SER A 614 -3.01 5.27 -12.63
#